data_AF-A0A420EBR4-F1
#
_entry.id   AF-A0A420EBR4-F1
#
_cell.length_a   1.000
_cell.length_b   1.000
_cell.length_c   1.000
_cell.angle_alpha   90.00
_cell.angle_beta   90.00
_cell.angle_gamma   90.00
#
_symmetry.space_group_name_H-M   'P 1'
#
loop_
_entity.id
_entity.type
_entity.pdbx_description
1 polymer ?
#
loop_
_entity_poly.entity_id
_entity_poly.type
_entity_poly.pdbx_seq_one_letter_code
_entity_poly.pdbx_strand_id
1 'polypeptide(L)'
;MTVEVWALLAMFIGFAAFSRQRKDAEWAGKLINKRCDELDLQLLEVSLRSIGFRRTQGRLSWQRRYQFDFSSTGDTRYQGLLILSRSNFQFQLPPYRVHD
;
A
#
# COMPACT_ATOMS: atom_id res chain seq x y z
N MET A 1 -25.29 -32.62 3.20
CA MET A 1 -26.16 -31.43 3.10
C MET A 1 -25.64 -30.22 3.87
N THR A 2 -25.51 -30.20 5.21
CA THR A 2 -25.08 -28.96 5.92
C THR A 2 -23.59 -28.66 5.77
N VAL A 3 -22.70 -29.66 5.90
CA VAL A 3 -21.24 -29.47 5.84
C VAL A 3 -20.72 -28.97 4.49
N GLU A 4 -21.33 -29.42 3.39
CA GLU A 4 -20.97 -29.00 2.03
C GLU A 4 -21.28 -27.52 1.80
N VAL A 5 -22.43 -27.05 2.29
CA VAL A 5 -22.82 -25.63 2.21
C VAL A 5 -21.84 -24.76 3.01
N TRP A 6 -21.46 -25.19 4.22
CA TRP A 6 -20.47 -24.45 5.02
C TRP A 6 -19.08 -24.43 4.38
N ALA A 7 -18.64 -25.53 3.76
CA ALA A 7 -17.36 -25.59 3.05
C ALA A 7 -17.33 -24.66 1.83
N LEU A 8 -18.41 -24.63 1.04
CA LEU A 8 -18.54 -23.72 -0.10
C LEU A 8 -18.57 -22.25 0.33
N LEU A 9 -19.26 -21.92 1.41
CA LEU A 9 -19.28 -20.56 1.97
C LEU A 9 -17.89 -20.13 2.46
N ALA A 10 -17.18 -20.99 3.20
CA ALA A 10 -15.83 -20.69 3.69
C ALA A 10 -14.86 -20.46 2.52
N MET A 11 -14.93 -21.29 1.48
CA MET A 11 -14.11 -21.13 0.27
C MET A 11 -14.43 -19.82 -0.46
N PHE A 12 -15.70 -19.46 -0.62
CA PHE A 12 -16.11 -18.21 -1.27
C PHE A 12 -15.63 -16.98 -0.47
N ILE A 13 -15.77 -17.00 0.86
CA ILE A 13 -15.28 -15.94 1.74
C ILE A 13 -13.76 -15.82 1.65
N GLY A 14 -13.03 -16.94 1.69
CA GLY A 14 -11.57 -16.97 1.54
C GLY A 14 -11.13 -16.38 0.20
N PHE A 15 -11.76 -16.77 -0.89
CA PHE A 15 -11.47 -16.24 -2.23
C PHE A 15 -11.78 -14.75 -2.36
N ALA A 16 -12.91 -14.29 -1.82
CA ALA A 16 -13.29 -12.89 -1.80
C ALA A 16 -12.31 -12.04 -0.97
N ALA A 17 -11.90 -12.53 0.20
CA ALA A 17 -10.91 -11.87 1.05
C ALA A 17 -9.55 -11.76 0.35
N PHE A 18 -9.08 -12.86 -0.27
CA PHE A 18 -7.83 -12.86 -1.02
C PHE A 18 -7.86 -11.89 -2.20
N SER A 19 -8.95 -11.89 -2.96
CA SER A 19 -9.15 -10.97 -4.09
C SER A 19 -9.14 -9.51 -3.65
N ARG A 20 -9.73 -9.20 -2.49
CA ARG A 20 -9.75 -7.84 -1.94
C ARG A 20 -8.36 -7.36 -1.53
N GLN A 21 -7.56 -8.24 -0.92
CA GLN A 21 -6.18 -7.95 -0.55
C GLN A 21 -5.31 -7.62 -1.78
N ARG A 22 -5.48 -8.36 -2.89
CA ARG A 22 -4.73 -8.08 -4.13
C ARG A 22 -5.09 -6.74 -4.73
N LYS A 23 -6.38 -6.43 -4.87
CA LYS A 23 -6.87 -5.16 -5.44
C LYS A 23 -6.36 -3.93 -4.67
N ASP A 24 -6.34 -4.01 -3.34
CA ASP A 24 -5.84 -2.93 -2.49
C ASP A 24 -4.32 -2.72 -2.67
N ALA A 25 -3.54 -3.80 -2.80
CA ALA A 25 -2.11 -3.72 -3.07
C ALA A 25 -1.81 -3.17 -4.47
N GLU A 26 -2.57 -3.58 -5.49
CA GLU A 26 -2.45 -3.06 -6.85
C GLU A 26 -2.72 -1.55 -6.91
N TRP A 27 -3.75 -1.07 -6.20
CA TRP A 27 -4.07 0.35 -6.15
C TRP A 27 -2.98 1.17 -5.45
N ALA A 28 -2.45 0.66 -4.33
CA ALA A 28 -1.31 1.28 -3.64
C ALA A 28 -0.07 1.35 -4.55
N GLY A 29 0.25 0.25 -5.24
CA GLY A 29 1.36 0.18 -6.19
C GLY A 29 1.19 1.17 -7.35
N LYS A 30 -0.01 1.31 -7.91
CA LYS A 30 -0.30 2.31 -8.95
C LYS A 30 -0.08 3.74 -8.47
N LEU A 31 -0.52 4.06 -7.24
CA LEU A 31 -0.31 5.38 -6.64
C LEU A 31 1.19 5.69 -6.46
N ILE A 32 1.94 4.71 -5.91
CA ILE A 32 3.38 4.86 -5.70
C ILE A 32 4.10 5.00 -7.03
N ASN A 33 3.79 4.15 -8.01
CA ASN A 33 4.41 4.17 -9.31
C ASN A 33 4.16 5.51 -10.02
N LYS A 34 2.92 6.01 -10.00
CA LYS A 34 2.58 7.33 -10.54
C LYS A 34 3.40 8.43 -9.86
N ARG A 35 3.56 8.37 -8.53
CA ARG A 35 4.32 9.38 -7.79
C ARG A 35 5.82 9.32 -8.09
N CYS A 36 6.38 8.12 -8.28
CA CYS A 36 7.76 7.94 -8.69
C CYS A 36 7.99 8.46 -10.11
N ASP A 37 7.07 8.18 -11.04
CA ASP A 37 7.10 8.66 -12.43
C ASP A 37 7.06 10.20 -12.51
N GLU A 38 6.20 10.85 -11.71
CA GLU A 38 6.15 12.32 -11.58
C GLU A 38 7.46 12.96 -11.07
N LEU A 39 8.29 12.18 -10.37
CA LEU A 39 9.53 12.64 -9.75
C LEU A 39 10.78 12.10 -10.47
N ASP A 40 10.60 11.41 -11.60
CA ASP A 40 11.67 10.71 -12.34
C ASP A 40 12.48 9.75 -11.45
N LEU A 41 11.79 9.07 -10.52
CA LEU A 41 12.39 8.13 -9.57
C LEU A 41 12.18 6.69 -10.02
N GLN A 42 13.21 5.86 -9.87
CA GLN A 42 13.10 4.43 -10.12
C GLN A 42 12.49 3.71 -8.89
N LEU A 43 11.30 3.15 -9.05
CA LEU A 43 10.68 2.31 -8.04
C LEU A 43 11.35 0.92 -8.00
N LEU A 44 11.82 0.49 -6.82
CA LEU A 44 12.49 -0.79 -6.62
C LEU A 44 11.54 -1.83 -6.05
N GLU A 45 10.88 -1.53 -4.93
CA GLU A 45 10.04 -2.48 -4.21
C GLU A 45 8.89 -1.77 -3.50
N VAL A 46 7.76 -2.47 -3.34
CA VAL A 46 6.61 -2.02 -2.54
C VAL A 46 6.17 -3.15 -1.62
N SER A 47 6.09 -2.86 -0.32
CA SER A 47 5.66 -3.82 0.70
C SER A 47 4.64 -3.21 1.66
N LEU A 48 3.70 -4.04 2.14
CA LEU A 48 2.75 -3.63 3.17
C LEU A 48 3.44 -3.67 4.53
N ARG A 49 3.62 -2.52 5.16
CA ARG A 49 4.29 -2.40 6.46
C ARG A 49 3.35 -2.68 7.63
N SER A 50 2.14 -2.13 7.58
CA SER A 50 1.18 -2.29 8.68
C SER A 50 -0.23 -1.93 8.26
N ILE A 51 -1.23 -2.63 8.81
CA ILE A 51 -2.64 -2.30 8.70
C ILE A 51 -3.21 -2.15 10.10
N GLY A 52 -3.95 -1.08 10.37
CA GLY A 52 -4.64 -0.94 11.65
C GLY A 52 -5.47 0.32 11.76
N PHE A 53 -6.19 0.42 12.88
CA PHE A 53 -6.91 1.63 13.23
C PHE A 53 -5.96 2.62 13.89
N ARG A 54 -5.94 3.86 13.40
CA ARG A 54 -5.20 4.96 14.02
C ARG A 54 -6.15 6.12 14.29
N ARG A 55 -5.97 6.76 15.44
CA ARG A 55 -6.71 7.97 15.77
C ARG A 55 -6.02 9.17 15.12
N THR A 56 -6.70 9.83 14.19
CA THR A 56 -6.23 11.07 13.58
C THR A 56 -7.25 12.14 13.93
N GLN A 57 -6.81 13.23 14.57
CA GLN A 57 -7.67 14.34 15.00
C GLN A 57 -8.94 13.89 15.74
N GLY A 58 -8.79 12.97 16.72
CA GLY A 58 -9.90 12.48 17.54
C GLY A 58 -10.77 11.37 16.91
N ARG A 59 -10.71 11.15 15.58
CA ARG A 59 -11.49 10.11 14.88
C ARG A 59 -10.67 8.84 14.64
N LEU A 60 -11.27 7.68 14.89
CA LEU A 60 -10.68 6.38 14.56
C LEU A 60 -10.78 6.16 13.04
N SER A 61 -9.63 6.04 12.39
CA SER A 61 -9.54 5.81 10.95
C SER A 61 -8.80 4.52 10.66
N TRP A 62 -9.33 3.71 9.74
CA TRP A 62 -8.60 2.58 9.20
C TRP A 62 -7.49 3.09 8.29
N GLN A 63 -6.24 2.72 8.61
CA GLN A 63 -5.06 3.12 7.88
C GLN A 63 -4.24 1.90 7.45
N ARG A 64 -3.76 1.95 6.21
CA ARG A 64 -2.80 0.98 5.65
C ARG A 64 -1.53 1.74 5.30
N ARG A 65 -0.39 1.23 5.74
CA ARG A 65 0.92 1.84 5.48
C ARG A 65 1.70 0.93 4.56
N TYR A 66 2.00 1.43 3.37
CA TYR A 66 2.83 0.76 2.38
C TYR A 66 4.19 1.43 2.40
N GLN A 67 5.22 0.65 2.63
CA GLN A 67 6.59 1.08 2.48
C GLN A 67 7.02 0.81 1.04
N PHE A 68 7.76 1.74 0.45
CA PHE A 68 8.30 1.54 -0.88
C PHE A 68 9.74 2.04 -0.95
N ASP A 69 10.57 1.29 -1.66
CA ASP A 69 11.96 1.62 -1.86
C ASP A 69 12.12 2.18 -3.28
N PHE A 70 12.82 3.30 -3.39
CA PHE A 70 13.05 4.00 -4.64
C PHE A 70 14.52 4.44 -4.74
N SER A 71 14.98 4.66 -5.96
CA SER A 71 16.32 5.16 -6.25
C SER A 71 16.23 6.37 -7.17
N SER A 72 17.04 7.39 -6.90
CA SER A 72 17.15 8.56 -7.77
C SER A 72 18.24 8.42 -8.84
N THR A 73 19.27 7.61 -8.59
CA THR A 73 20.48 7.52 -9.43
C THR A 73 20.94 6.08 -9.68
N GLY A 74 20.18 5.08 -9.22
CA GLY A 74 20.53 3.66 -9.29
C GLY A 74 21.40 3.16 -8.13
N ASP A 75 22.22 4.04 -7.53
CA ASP A 75 23.19 3.65 -6.49
C ASP A 75 22.65 3.81 -5.05
N THR A 76 21.81 4.82 -4.81
CA THR A 76 21.28 5.11 -3.47
C THR A 76 19.83 4.66 -3.32
N ARG A 77 19.57 3.78 -2.34
CA ARG A 77 18.20 3.36 -1.97
C ARG A 77 17.62 4.31 -0.93
N TYR A 78 16.46 4.86 -1.24
CA TYR A 78 15.64 5.66 -0.34
C TYR A 78 14.34 4.91 -0.04
N GLN A 79 13.84 5.11 1.17
CA GLN A 79 12.64 4.43 1.66
C GLN A 79 11.52 5.44 1.89
N GLY A 80 10.46 5.35 1.10
CA GLY A 80 9.24 6.13 1.23
C GLY A 80 8.13 5.37 1.98
N LEU A 81 7.14 6.13 2.44
CA LEU A 81 5.94 5.59 3.09
C LEU A 81 4.68 6.19 2.48
N LEU A 82 3.80 5.35 1.96
CA LEU A 82 2.44 5.70 1.56
C LEU A 82 1.47 5.31 2.69
N ILE A 83 0.76 6.29 3.23
CA ILE A 83 -0.32 6.10 4.20
C ILE A 83 -1.64 6.23 3.47
N LEU A 84 -2.35 5.11 3.32
CA LEU A 84 -3.70 5.06 2.80
C LEU A 84 -4.71 5.10 3.95
N SER A 85 -5.67 6.01 3.86
CA SER A 85 -6.84 6.10 4.72
C SER A 85 -8.10 6.11 3.86
N ARG A 86 -9.27 5.93 4.49
CA ARG A 86 -10.57 5.69 3.84
C ARG A 86 -10.85 6.56 2.58
N SER A 87 -10.45 7.82 2.59
CA SER A 87 -10.66 8.75 1.47
C SER A 87 -9.45 9.65 1.19
N ASN A 88 -8.33 9.43 1.88
CA ASN A 88 -7.13 10.26 1.74
C ASN A 88 -5.91 9.36 1.65
N PHE A 89 -4.93 9.78 0.86
CA PHE A 89 -3.61 9.17 0.81
C PHE A 89 -2.56 10.24 1.11
N GLN A 90 -1.52 9.86 1.84
CA GLN A 90 -0.42 10.75 2.17
C GLN A 90 0.89 10.04 1.85
N PHE A 91 1.76 10.72 1.11
CA PHE A 91 3.12 10.28 0.87
C PHE A 91 4.06 10.95 1.87
N GLN A 92 4.92 10.15 2.51
CA GLN A 92 6.04 10.62 3.32
C GLN A 92 7.30 10.15 2.61
N LEU A 93 8.00 11.08 1.97
CA LEU A 93 9.31 10.82 1.37
C LEU A 93 10.37 11.46 2.27
N PRO A 94 11.46 10.75 2.60
CA PRO A 94 12.61 11.37 3.23
C PRO A 94 13.24 12.39 2.28
N PRO A 95 13.99 13.38 2.79
CA PRO A 95 14.78 14.27 1.94
C PRO A 95 15.75 13.42 1.11
N TYR A 96 15.54 13.38 -0.20
CA TYR A 96 16.39 12.67 -1.16
C TYR A 96 17.16 13.69 -1.99
N ARG A 97 18.34 13.31 -2.49
CA ARG A 97 19.11 14.17 -3.40
C ARG A 97 18.40 14.21 -4.74
N VAL A 98 17.81 15.36 -5.07
CA VAL A 98 17.37 15.68 -6.43
C VAL A 98 18.63 16.09 -7.19
N HIS A 99 18.98 15.40 -8.27
CA HIS A 99 20.05 15.87 -9.15
C HIS A 99 19.44 16.93 -10.08
N ASP A 100 20.04 18.13 -10.10
CA ASP A 100 19.77 19.18 -11.09
C ASP A 100 20.34 18.80 -12.48
#